data_AF-I3L5N3-F1
#
_entry.id   AF-I3L5N3-F1
#
_cell.length_a   1.000
_cell.length_b   1.000
_cell.length_c   1.000
_cell.angle_alpha   90.00
_cell.angle_beta   90.00
_cell.angle_gamma   90.00
#
_symmetry.space_group_name_H-M   'P 1'
#
loop_
_entity.id
_entity.type
_entity.pdbx_description
1 polymer ?
#
loop_
_entity_poly.entity_id
_entity_poly.type
_entity_poly.pdbx_seq_one_letter_code
_entity_poly.pdbx_strand_id
1 'polypeptide(L)'
;MDIQSLHQICCEGNSVACVLGRRWLMNYICSKQAVLSSKFAPCCELPEPFRGECIITSENDDTPDLSPLPLSRFTEDPFICKQTPAKQDDSLQEFLYEYSRRHPELAVPVILRVDTVYQNLLGKCCKLENPLECYSHGEEIFQRVVHDSHERVKNLCDLREKLGDRSFHDRYASKTWSRFMLMSEFLLTPAKLMLGALCRRHETEPINAGVGHCCDDSYAFRKPCFDDLQVDGTYISPPLSCDKVINLKEDLCKAQEQEFQTEKQRFLSHLVKQKPHAAEMKFQSIIVDFAHLVERCCQAEKSEMCFQKEVPMFPCLFS
;
A
#
# COMPACT_ATOMS: atom_id res chain seq x y z
N MET A 1 2.53 23.56 19.52
CA MET A 1 2.24 22.14 19.29
C MET A 1 2.70 21.84 17.88
N ASP A 2 3.61 20.91 17.69
CA ASP A 2 4.01 20.48 16.34
C ASP A 2 3.05 19.41 15.79
N ILE A 3 3.23 19.04 14.52
CA ILE A 3 2.34 18.07 13.84
C ILE A 3 2.48 16.67 14.46
N GLN A 4 3.68 16.28 14.92
CA GLN A 4 3.95 14.97 15.47
C GLN A 4 3.22 14.78 16.82
N SER A 5 3.37 15.74 17.73
CA SER A 5 2.69 15.78 19.02
C SER A 5 1.16 15.80 18.86
N LEU A 6 0.63 16.52 17.87
CA LEU A 6 -0.80 16.49 17.56
C LEU A 6 -1.27 15.08 17.19
N HIS A 7 -0.59 14.41 16.26
CA HIS A 7 -0.96 13.06 15.84
C HIS A 7 -0.84 12.06 16.98
N GLN A 8 0.19 12.19 17.83
CA GLN A 8 0.33 11.34 19.02
C GLN A 8 -0.88 11.48 19.96
N ILE A 9 -1.27 12.72 20.30
CA ILE A 9 -2.45 13.01 21.13
C ILE A 9 -3.72 12.40 20.52
N CYS A 10 -3.90 12.52 19.20
CA CYS A 10 -5.04 11.94 18.50
C CYS A 10 -5.03 10.40 18.56
N CYS A 11 -3.89 9.76 18.33
CA CYS A 11 -3.74 8.31 18.34
C CYS A 11 -3.91 7.70 19.74
N GLU A 12 -3.53 8.42 20.80
CA GLU A 12 -3.76 8.01 22.20
C GLU A 12 -5.24 8.09 22.61
N GLY A 13 -6.11 8.63 21.75
CA GLY A 13 -7.56 8.71 21.99
C GLY A 13 -8.02 9.95 22.74
N ASN A 14 -7.15 10.94 22.96
CA ASN A 14 -7.54 12.21 23.57
C ASN A 14 -8.24 13.12 22.54
N SER A 15 -9.53 12.82 22.31
CA SER A 15 -10.35 13.48 21.29
C SER A 15 -10.45 15.00 21.47
N VAL A 16 -10.57 15.48 22.71
CA VAL A 16 -10.69 16.92 23.00
C VAL A 16 -9.41 17.66 22.63
N ALA A 17 -8.26 17.19 23.11
CA ALA A 17 -6.98 17.81 22.79
C ALA A 17 -6.64 17.67 21.29
N CYS A 18 -7.01 16.56 20.66
CA CYS A 18 -6.86 16.34 19.22
C CYS A 18 -7.65 17.38 18.40
N VAL A 19 -8.94 17.60 18.71
CA VAL A 19 -9.77 18.57 18.00
C VAL A 19 -9.25 20.00 18.20
N LEU A 20 -8.89 20.37 19.43
CA LEU A 20 -8.34 21.70 19.73
C LEU A 20 -6.99 21.93 19.04
N GLY A 21 -6.11 20.93 19.05
CA GLY A 21 -4.82 20.98 18.39
C GLY A 21 -4.94 21.04 16.87
N ARG A 22 -5.86 20.27 16.26
CA ARG A 22 -6.16 20.34 14.82
C ARG A 22 -6.68 21.73 14.46
N ARG A 23 -7.60 22.29 15.24
CA ARG A 23 -8.10 23.65 15.04
C ARG A 23 -6.97 24.69 15.06
N TRP A 24 -6.11 24.63 16.08
CA TRP A 24 -4.96 25.51 16.19
C TRP A 24 -4.03 25.40 14.98
N LEU A 25 -3.72 24.18 14.53
CA LEU A 25 -2.87 23.93 13.36
C LEU A 25 -3.45 24.53 12.09
N MET A 26 -4.74 24.31 11.81
CA MET A 26 -5.40 24.86 10.62
C MET A 26 -5.41 26.39 10.63
N ASN A 27 -5.63 27.00 11.79
CA ASN A 27 -5.55 28.46 11.93
C ASN A 27 -4.12 28.99 11.73
N TYR A 28 -3.11 28.28 12.22
CA TYR A 28 -1.71 28.62 11.98
C TYR A 28 -1.37 28.56 10.48
N ILE A 29 -1.76 27.48 9.79
CA ILE A 29 -1.59 27.33 8.34
C ILE A 29 -2.24 28.51 7.60
N CYS A 30 -3.49 28.86 7.92
CA CYS A 30 -4.17 29.98 7.28
C CYS A 30 -3.53 31.35 7.59
N SER A 31 -2.96 31.53 8.78
CA SER A 31 -2.21 32.75 9.11
C SER A 31 -0.90 32.89 8.32
N LYS A 32 -0.41 31.79 7.73
CA LYS A 32 0.84 31.72 6.95
C LYS A 32 0.62 31.26 5.51
N GLN A 33 -0.61 31.22 5.03
CA GLN A 33 -0.99 30.66 3.73
C GLN A 33 -0.15 31.20 2.56
N ALA A 34 0.12 32.52 2.53
CA ALA A 34 0.88 33.17 1.47
C ALA A 34 2.35 32.71 1.37
N VAL A 35 2.90 32.13 2.44
CA VAL A 35 4.28 31.60 2.49
C VAL A 35 4.29 30.08 2.32
N LEU A 36 3.20 29.41 2.72
CA LEU A 36 3.12 27.94 2.74
C LEU A 36 2.66 27.36 1.41
N SER A 37 1.54 27.86 0.87
CA SER A 37 1.04 27.41 -0.43
C SER A 37 -0.02 28.34 -1.01
N SER A 38 0.07 28.56 -2.32
CA SER A 38 -0.94 29.23 -3.13
C SER A 38 -2.31 28.54 -3.09
N LYS A 39 -2.34 27.22 -2.83
CA LYS A 39 -3.56 26.39 -2.84
C LYS A 39 -4.42 26.53 -1.59
N PHE A 40 -3.89 27.11 -0.50
CA PHE A 40 -4.62 27.23 0.77
C PHE A 40 -5.60 28.39 0.84
N ALA A 41 -5.49 29.40 -0.03
CA ALA A 41 -6.40 30.55 -0.06
C ALA A 41 -7.90 30.17 -0.07
N PRO A 42 -8.39 29.35 -1.03
CA PRO A 42 -9.80 28.94 -1.04
C PRO A 42 -10.18 28.13 0.20
N CYS A 43 -9.27 27.32 0.76
CA CYS A 43 -9.56 26.54 1.96
C CYS A 43 -9.70 27.39 3.22
N CYS A 44 -8.92 28.46 3.33
CA CYS A 44 -8.90 29.33 4.51
C CYS A 44 -10.14 30.23 4.63
N GLU A 45 -10.86 30.43 3.53
CA GLU A 45 -12.17 31.10 3.52
C GLU A 45 -13.30 30.20 4.04
N LEU A 46 -13.11 28.87 4.06
CA LEU A 46 -14.12 27.94 4.54
C LEU A 46 -14.29 28.00 6.07
N PRO A 47 -15.51 27.75 6.59
CA PRO A 47 -15.75 27.60 8.01
C PRO A 47 -15.23 26.26 8.54
N GLU A 48 -15.07 26.16 9.86
CA GLU A 48 -14.87 24.88 10.54
C GLU A 48 -16.15 24.02 10.43
N PRO A 49 -16.06 22.70 10.16
CA PRO A 49 -14.86 21.87 10.07
C PRO A 49 -14.26 21.74 8.66
N PHE A 50 -14.92 22.28 7.62
CA PHE A 50 -14.57 22.06 6.21
C PHE A 50 -13.17 22.60 5.85
N ARG A 51 -12.74 23.70 6.47
CA ARG A 51 -11.38 24.25 6.32
C ARG A 51 -10.30 23.19 6.47
N GLY A 52 -10.38 22.40 7.54
CA GLY A 52 -9.34 21.42 7.85
C GLY A 52 -9.29 20.28 6.85
N GLU A 53 -10.43 19.87 6.30
CA GLU A 53 -10.49 18.82 5.28
C GLU A 53 -9.98 19.32 3.93
N CYS A 54 -10.34 20.56 3.55
CA CYS A 54 -9.84 21.20 2.34
C CYS A 54 -8.31 21.32 2.35
N ILE A 55 -7.71 21.77 3.46
CA ILE A 55 -6.24 21.90 3.58
C ILE A 55 -5.55 20.54 3.41
N ILE A 56 -6.11 19.47 4.02
CA ILE A 56 -5.51 18.13 3.97
C ILE A 56 -5.63 17.49 2.58
N THR A 57 -6.71 17.77 1.86
CA THR A 57 -6.99 17.19 0.54
C THR A 57 -6.57 18.08 -0.63
N SER A 58 -6.02 19.27 -0.33
CA SER A 58 -5.48 20.19 -1.32
C SER A 58 -4.39 19.53 -2.16
N GLU A 59 -4.35 19.91 -3.43
CA GLU A 59 -3.25 19.54 -4.32
C GLU A 59 -1.92 20.14 -3.82
N ASN A 60 -0.82 19.51 -4.23
CA ASN A 60 0.51 20.06 -4.03
C ASN A 60 0.64 21.40 -4.77
N ASP A 61 1.46 22.30 -4.22
CA ASP A 61 1.83 23.52 -4.95
C ASP A 61 2.75 23.20 -6.12
N ASP A 62 2.91 24.16 -7.02
CA ASP A 62 3.85 24.04 -8.12
C ASP A 62 5.28 23.90 -7.56
N THR A 63 6.10 23.05 -8.20
CA THR A 63 7.51 22.87 -7.78
C THR A 63 8.20 24.23 -7.80
N PRO A 64 8.80 24.67 -6.69
CA PRO A 64 9.47 25.97 -6.67
C PRO A 64 10.66 25.95 -7.63
N ASP A 65 11.00 27.11 -8.21
CA ASP A 65 12.25 27.28 -8.94
C ASP A 65 13.41 27.24 -7.93
N LEU A 66 13.98 26.05 -7.75
CA LEU A 66 14.99 25.76 -6.75
C LEU A 66 16.34 25.54 -7.41
N SER A 67 17.38 26.11 -6.81
CA SER A 67 18.76 25.80 -7.19
C SER A 67 19.04 24.29 -7.05
N PRO A 68 19.87 23.69 -7.93
CA PRO A 68 20.38 22.33 -7.78
C PRO A 68 21.36 22.15 -6.60
N LEU A 69 22.02 23.25 -6.20
CA LEU A 69 23.08 23.28 -5.18
C LEU A 69 22.76 22.59 -3.84
N PRO A 70 21.52 22.64 -3.31
CA PRO A 70 21.22 22.00 -2.04
C PRO A 70 21.33 20.48 -2.08
N LEU A 71 21.08 19.83 -3.23
CA LEU A 71 21.20 18.37 -3.33
C LEU A 71 22.66 17.91 -3.46
N SER A 72 23.47 18.63 -4.25
CA SER A 72 24.88 18.28 -4.42
C SER A 72 25.67 18.39 -3.11
N ARG A 73 25.27 19.29 -2.20
CA ARG A 73 25.83 19.36 -0.84
C ARG A 73 25.75 18.03 -0.08
N PHE A 74 24.75 17.18 -0.33
CA PHE A 74 24.59 15.90 0.36
C PHE A 74 25.44 14.76 -0.23
N THR A 75 26.01 14.95 -1.41
CA THR A 75 26.84 13.97 -2.11
C THR A 75 28.28 14.44 -2.33
N GLU A 76 28.56 15.74 -2.24
CA GLU A 76 29.87 16.33 -2.58
C GLU A 76 30.58 16.99 -1.39
N ASP A 77 29.89 17.26 -0.27
CA ASP A 77 30.51 17.95 0.88
C ASP A 77 31.44 17.00 1.66
N PRO A 78 32.77 17.25 1.68
CA PRO A 78 33.74 16.37 2.34
C PRO A 78 33.58 16.31 3.87
N PHE A 79 32.76 17.18 4.47
CA PHE A 79 32.60 17.30 5.91
C PHE A 79 31.36 16.57 6.45
N ILE A 80 30.51 15.94 5.62
CA ILE A 80 29.30 15.22 6.06
C ILE A 80 29.61 14.21 7.18
N CYS A 81 30.62 13.37 6.99
CA CYS A 81 31.00 12.32 7.95
C CYS A 81 31.71 12.86 9.21
N LYS A 82 32.08 14.14 9.26
CA LYS A 82 32.76 14.77 10.41
C LYS A 82 31.79 15.47 11.36
N GLN A 83 30.50 15.48 11.04
CA GLN A 83 29.48 16.11 11.84
C GLN A 83 29.21 15.30 13.13
N THR A 84 28.82 15.99 14.20
CA THR A 84 28.33 15.35 15.43
C THR A 84 27.00 14.64 15.17
N PRO A 85 26.61 13.60 15.94
CA PRO A 85 25.35 12.88 15.73
C PRO A 85 24.11 13.81 15.62
N ALA A 86 23.98 14.80 16.51
CA ALA A 86 22.88 15.76 16.44
C ALA A 86 22.86 16.59 15.14
N LYS A 87 24.03 16.96 14.61
CA LYS A 87 24.15 17.67 13.33
C LYS A 87 23.90 16.74 12.14
N GLN A 88 24.22 15.46 12.29
CA GLN A 88 23.92 14.44 11.29
C GLN A 88 22.39 14.24 11.18
N ASP A 89 21.68 14.21 12.30
CA ASP A 89 20.21 14.17 12.32
C ASP A 89 19.62 15.43 11.66
N ASP A 90 20.12 16.63 12.00
CA ASP A 90 19.71 17.87 11.35
C ASP A 90 19.97 17.85 9.83
N SER A 91 21.12 17.33 9.41
CA SER A 91 21.48 17.20 7.99
C SER A 91 20.58 16.20 7.26
N LEU A 92 20.14 15.12 7.91
CA LEU A 92 19.19 14.17 7.33
C LEU A 92 17.79 14.78 7.21
N GLN A 93 17.36 15.57 8.18
CA GLN A 93 16.11 16.33 8.08
C GLN A 93 16.17 17.38 6.95
N GLU A 94 17.30 18.06 6.81
CA GLU A 94 17.54 19.01 5.70
C GLU A 94 17.48 18.27 4.34
N PHE A 95 18.12 17.10 4.24
CA PHE A 95 18.06 16.26 3.04
C PHE A 95 16.61 15.86 2.72
N LEU A 96 15.87 15.32 3.69
CA LEU A 96 14.49 14.90 3.50
C LEU A 96 13.62 16.07 3.04
N TYR A 97 13.78 17.26 3.62
CA TYR A 97 13.06 18.47 3.22
C TYR A 97 13.41 18.90 1.79
N GLU A 98 14.69 19.04 1.47
CA GLU A 98 15.16 19.51 0.17
C GLU A 98 14.85 18.49 -0.95
N TYR A 99 14.92 17.19 -0.67
CA TYR A 99 14.54 16.15 -1.63
C TYR A 99 13.02 16.15 -1.85
N SER A 100 12.21 16.18 -0.78
CA SER A 100 10.74 16.11 -0.88
C SER A 100 10.16 17.27 -1.70
N ARG A 101 10.61 18.51 -1.45
CA ARG A 101 10.08 19.69 -2.12
C ARG A 101 10.46 19.80 -3.61
N ARG A 102 11.49 19.07 -4.04
CA ARG A 102 11.91 18.97 -5.46
C ARG A 102 11.20 17.86 -6.21
N HIS A 103 10.58 16.93 -5.47
CA HIS A 103 9.96 15.74 -6.00
C HIS A 103 8.49 15.59 -5.54
N PRO A 104 7.62 16.60 -5.71
CA PRO A 104 6.22 16.52 -5.29
C PRO A 104 5.41 15.46 -6.04
N GLU A 105 5.91 14.97 -7.17
CA GLU A 105 5.34 13.85 -7.93
C GLU A 105 5.56 12.49 -7.25
N LEU A 106 6.55 12.37 -6.38
CA LEU A 106 6.89 11.11 -5.74
C LEU A 106 5.97 10.82 -4.55
N ALA A 107 5.54 9.57 -4.45
CA ALA A 107 4.81 9.11 -3.28
C ALA A 107 5.71 9.15 -2.02
N VAL A 108 5.16 9.56 -0.87
CA VAL A 108 5.89 9.65 0.41
C VAL A 108 6.77 8.41 0.72
N PRO A 109 6.31 7.15 0.55
CA PRO A 109 7.17 5.97 0.78
C PRO A 109 8.33 5.81 -0.20
N VAL A 110 8.30 6.44 -1.38
CA VAL A 110 9.46 6.49 -2.30
C VAL A 110 10.51 7.44 -1.73
N ILE A 111 10.10 8.65 -1.31
CA ILE A 111 10.98 9.63 -0.67
C ILE A 111 11.62 9.03 0.59
N LEU A 112 10.83 8.41 1.47
CA LEU A 112 11.35 7.77 2.68
C LEU A 112 12.31 6.60 2.39
N ARG A 113 12.14 5.91 1.25
CA ARG A 113 13.11 4.88 0.80
C ARG A 113 14.41 5.52 0.35
N VAL A 114 14.36 6.63 -0.38
CA VAL A 114 15.56 7.40 -0.76
C VAL A 114 16.32 7.83 0.49
N ASP A 115 15.62 8.42 1.46
CA ASP A 115 16.20 8.82 2.74
C ASP A 115 16.83 7.65 3.50
N THR A 116 16.12 6.53 3.62
CA THR A 116 16.66 5.31 4.27
C THR A 116 17.91 4.79 3.54
N VAL A 117 17.93 4.84 2.22
CA VAL A 117 19.10 4.42 1.41
C VAL A 117 20.27 5.39 1.60
N TYR A 118 20.01 6.69 1.70
CA TYR A 118 21.02 7.69 2.00
C TYR A 118 21.64 7.48 3.38
N GLN A 119 20.81 7.27 4.42
CA GLN A 119 21.29 6.95 5.78
C GLN A 119 22.19 5.71 5.77
N ASN A 120 21.78 4.65 5.07
CA ASN A 120 22.57 3.44 4.93
C ASN A 120 23.88 3.65 4.14
N LEU A 121 23.87 4.51 3.12
CA LEU A 121 25.05 4.89 2.37
C LEU A 121 26.06 5.59 3.28
N LEU A 122 25.64 6.61 4.03
CA LEU A 122 26.50 7.32 4.98
C LEU A 122 27.01 6.39 6.08
N GLY A 123 26.15 5.54 6.65
CA GLY A 123 26.52 4.58 7.69
C GLY A 123 27.57 3.54 7.25
N LYS A 124 27.71 3.31 5.93
CA LYS A 124 28.76 2.49 5.33
C LYS A 124 29.99 3.34 4.95
N CYS A 125 29.80 4.41 4.17
CA CYS A 125 30.87 5.22 3.60
C CYS A 125 31.68 5.98 4.65
N CYS A 126 31.05 6.49 5.71
CA CYS A 126 31.75 7.25 6.75
C CYS A 126 32.72 6.42 7.60
N LYS A 127 32.75 5.09 7.42
CA LYS A 127 33.69 4.17 8.09
C LYS A 127 34.90 3.81 7.21
N LEU A 128 34.92 4.26 5.96
CA LEU A 128 35.98 3.95 5.00
C LEU A 128 37.10 5.01 5.05
N GLU A 129 38.26 4.67 4.48
CA GLU A 129 39.41 5.59 4.38
C GLU A 129 39.12 6.82 3.51
N ASN A 130 38.34 6.64 2.44
CA ASN A 130 37.89 7.73 1.57
C ASN A 130 36.34 7.81 1.51
N PRO A 131 35.70 8.46 2.50
CA PRO A 131 34.24 8.55 2.53
C PRO A 131 33.63 9.28 1.34
N LEU A 132 34.26 10.37 0.87
CA LEU A 132 33.74 11.22 -0.21
C LEU A 132 33.58 10.43 -1.52
N GLU A 133 34.60 9.68 -1.91
CA GLU A 133 34.54 8.83 -3.10
C GLU A 133 33.44 7.75 -3.01
N CYS A 134 33.12 7.30 -1.79
CA CYS A 134 32.07 6.31 -1.57
C CYS A 134 30.67 6.91 -1.73
N TYR A 135 30.36 8.03 -1.05
CA TYR A 135 29.00 8.60 -1.08
C TYR A 135 28.75 9.55 -2.27
N SER A 136 29.77 9.91 -3.05
CA SER A 136 29.61 10.76 -4.26
C SER A 136 28.66 10.17 -5.30
N HIS A 137 28.50 8.84 -5.31
CA HIS A 137 27.56 8.12 -6.17
C HIS A 137 26.11 8.11 -5.63
N GLY A 138 25.84 8.88 -4.56
CA GLY A 138 24.52 8.91 -3.92
C GLY A 138 23.39 9.29 -4.87
N GLU A 139 23.61 10.24 -5.77
CA GLU A 139 22.59 10.67 -6.73
C GLU A 139 22.13 9.53 -7.64
N GLU A 140 23.06 8.75 -8.20
CA GLU A 140 22.75 7.58 -9.03
C GLU A 140 21.96 6.52 -8.25
N ILE A 141 22.28 6.35 -6.97
CA ILE A 141 21.57 5.44 -6.07
C ILE A 141 20.13 5.93 -5.85
N PHE A 142 19.92 7.24 -5.61
CA PHE A 142 18.59 7.81 -5.42
C PHE A 142 17.74 7.68 -6.69
N GLN A 143 18.32 7.99 -7.85
CA GLN A 143 17.67 7.84 -9.15
C GLN A 143 17.26 6.39 -9.41
N ARG A 144 18.09 5.41 -9.03
CA ARG A 144 17.74 3.99 -9.12
C ARG A 144 16.53 3.63 -8.26
N VAL A 145 16.47 4.10 -7.02
CA VAL A 145 15.32 3.87 -6.12
C VAL A 145 14.02 4.41 -6.75
N VAL A 146 14.07 5.61 -7.34
CA VAL A 146 12.93 6.21 -8.04
C VAL A 146 12.56 5.40 -9.28
N HIS A 147 13.54 5.06 -10.12
CA HIS A 147 13.33 4.28 -11.34
C HIS A 147 12.67 2.92 -11.05
N ASP A 148 13.22 2.14 -10.11
CA ASP A 148 12.68 0.84 -9.73
C ASP A 148 11.24 0.95 -9.19
N SER A 149 10.94 2.06 -8.51
CA SER A 149 9.59 2.34 -8.01
C SER A 149 8.60 2.61 -9.14
N HIS A 150 9.00 3.41 -10.13
CA HIS A 150 8.20 3.67 -11.32
C HIS A 150 7.98 2.40 -12.15
N GLU A 151 9.02 1.60 -12.37
CA GLU A 151 8.90 0.35 -13.12
C GLU A 151 7.94 -0.64 -12.43
N ARG A 152 7.95 -0.73 -11.09
CA ARG A 152 6.97 -1.56 -10.37
C ARG A 152 5.53 -1.08 -10.58
N VAL A 153 5.27 0.23 -10.53
CA VAL A 153 3.93 0.79 -10.76
C VAL A 153 3.50 0.61 -12.23
N LYS A 154 4.40 0.90 -13.18
CA LYS A 154 4.17 0.73 -14.61
C LYS A 154 3.78 -0.70 -14.95
N ASN A 155 4.52 -1.70 -14.46
CA ASN A 155 4.19 -3.10 -14.65
C ASN A 155 2.78 -3.47 -14.13
N LEU A 156 2.34 -2.87 -13.02
CA LEU A 156 0.98 -3.06 -12.50
C LEU A 156 -0.07 -2.37 -13.38
N CYS A 157 0.20 -1.16 -13.86
CA CYS A 157 -0.69 -0.42 -14.77
C CYS A 157 -0.84 -1.13 -16.13
N ASP A 158 0.26 -1.56 -16.75
CA ASP A 158 0.25 -2.30 -18.02
C ASP A 158 -0.53 -3.62 -17.87
N LEU A 159 -0.42 -4.26 -16.71
CA LEU A 159 -1.19 -5.46 -16.41
C LEU A 159 -2.69 -5.17 -16.26
N ARG A 160 -3.04 -4.06 -15.60
CA ARG A 160 -4.43 -3.60 -15.45
C ARG A 160 -5.04 -3.26 -16.82
N GLU A 161 -4.30 -2.57 -17.68
CA GLU A 161 -4.75 -2.24 -19.04
C GLU A 161 -5.03 -3.49 -19.86
N LYS A 162 -4.14 -4.49 -19.79
CA LYS A 162 -4.31 -5.77 -20.51
C LYS A 162 -5.49 -6.61 -20.02
N LEU A 163 -5.75 -6.61 -18.71
CA LEU A 163 -6.76 -7.49 -18.10
C LEU A 163 -8.14 -6.82 -17.92
N GLY A 164 -8.19 -5.49 -17.87
CA GLY A 164 -9.34 -4.75 -17.36
C GLY A 164 -9.48 -4.83 -15.83
N ASP A 165 -10.25 -3.91 -15.25
CA ASP A 165 -10.32 -3.71 -13.79
C ASP A 165 -10.72 -4.97 -13.00
N ARG A 166 -11.75 -5.69 -13.45
CA ARG A 166 -12.28 -6.87 -12.74
C ARG A 166 -11.27 -8.01 -12.69
N SER A 167 -10.72 -8.39 -13.83
CA SER A 167 -9.75 -9.48 -13.94
C SER A 167 -8.40 -9.12 -13.31
N PHE A 168 -8.03 -7.83 -13.31
CA PHE A 168 -6.88 -7.33 -12.56
C PHE A 168 -7.07 -7.49 -11.06
N HIS A 169 -8.23 -7.12 -10.51
CA HIS A 169 -8.54 -7.31 -9.10
C HIS A 169 -8.51 -8.79 -8.70
N ASP A 170 -9.12 -9.70 -9.47
CA ASP A 170 -9.07 -11.13 -9.19
C ASP A 170 -7.63 -11.66 -9.16
N ARG A 171 -6.81 -11.26 -10.15
CA ARG A 171 -5.41 -11.67 -10.21
C ARG A 171 -4.61 -11.12 -9.02
N TYR A 172 -4.77 -9.83 -8.73
CA TYR A 172 -4.09 -9.19 -7.63
C TYR A 172 -4.50 -9.80 -6.28
N ALA A 173 -5.79 -10.09 -6.09
CA ALA A 173 -6.33 -10.75 -4.91
C ALA A 173 -5.77 -12.17 -4.75
N SER A 174 -5.78 -12.99 -5.81
CA SER A 174 -5.23 -14.35 -5.75
C SER A 174 -3.74 -14.39 -5.36
N LYS A 175 -2.93 -13.50 -5.94
CA LYS A 175 -1.51 -13.35 -5.59
C LYS A 175 -1.31 -12.88 -4.15
N THR A 176 -2.12 -11.93 -3.72
CA THR A 176 -2.11 -11.36 -2.36
C THR A 176 -2.49 -12.43 -1.33
N TRP A 177 -3.57 -13.17 -1.57
CA TRP A 177 -4.05 -14.20 -0.66
C TRP A 177 -3.16 -15.42 -0.58
N SER A 178 -2.48 -15.83 -1.65
CA SER A 178 -1.55 -16.96 -1.57
C SER A 178 -0.36 -16.66 -0.65
N ARG A 179 -0.04 -15.38 -0.45
CA ARG A 179 1.05 -14.91 0.44
C ARG A 179 0.58 -14.64 1.86
N PHE A 180 -0.65 -14.13 2.02
CA PHE A 180 -1.16 -13.68 3.32
C PHE A 180 -2.15 -14.64 3.98
N MET A 181 -2.74 -15.58 3.25
CA MET A 181 -3.76 -16.52 3.75
C MET A 181 -4.95 -15.83 4.47
N LEU A 182 -5.20 -14.55 4.16
CA LEU A 182 -6.19 -13.71 4.83
C LEU A 182 -7.64 -13.99 4.40
N MET A 183 -8.56 -13.59 5.27
CA MET A 183 -10.01 -13.45 5.03
C MET A 183 -10.32 -12.30 4.05
N SER A 184 -11.46 -12.40 3.36
CA SER A 184 -11.94 -11.56 2.26
C SER A 184 -12.24 -10.08 2.58
N GLU A 185 -11.94 -9.61 3.78
CA GLU A 185 -12.33 -8.27 4.28
C GLU A 185 -11.44 -7.13 3.74
N PHE A 186 -10.29 -7.46 3.15
CA PHE A 186 -9.30 -6.50 2.65
C PHE A 186 -9.35 -6.36 1.12
N LEU A 187 -10.51 -6.08 0.51
CA LEU A 187 -10.60 -5.97 -0.95
C LEU A 187 -10.87 -4.55 -1.48
N LEU A 188 -11.29 -3.61 -0.63
CA LEU A 188 -11.77 -2.27 -1.05
C LEU A 188 -10.91 -1.10 -0.56
N THR A 189 -9.70 -1.37 -0.09
CA THR A 189 -8.87 -0.40 0.63
C THR A 189 -7.63 -0.03 -0.21
N PRO A 190 -7.21 1.24 -0.29
CA PRO A 190 -5.99 1.62 -1.00
C PRO A 190 -4.78 0.83 -0.50
N ALA A 191 -3.86 0.43 -1.39
CA ALA A 191 -2.79 -0.53 -1.07
C ALA A 191 -1.93 -0.19 0.17
N LYS A 192 -1.68 1.09 0.47
CA LYS A 192 -0.97 1.49 1.70
C LYS A 192 -1.81 1.27 2.96
N LEU A 193 -3.11 1.57 2.89
CA LEU A 193 -4.06 1.39 3.99
C LEU A 193 -4.32 -0.10 4.22
N MET A 194 -4.29 -0.92 3.15
CA MET A 194 -4.34 -2.38 3.22
C MET A 194 -3.20 -2.94 4.07
N LEU A 195 -1.95 -2.62 3.71
CA LEU A 195 -0.78 -3.19 4.38
C LEU A 195 -0.67 -2.73 5.83
N GLY A 196 -1.02 -1.47 6.13
CA GLY A 196 -1.09 -0.99 7.50
C GLY A 196 -2.15 -1.72 8.34
N ALA A 197 -3.34 -1.96 7.78
CA ALA A 197 -4.40 -2.67 8.46
C ALA A 197 -4.10 -4.18 8.60
N LEU A 198 -3.42 -4.76 7.62
CA LEU A 198 -2.85 -6.12 7.70
C LEU A 198 -1.86 -6.24 8.87
N CYS A 199 -0.91 -5.31 8.98
CA CYS A 199 0.05 -5.34 10.09
C CYS A 199 -0.63 -5.20 11.46
N ARG A 200 -1.62 -4.31 11.60
CA ARG A 200 -2.41 -4.23 12.85
C ARG A 200 -3.15 -5.52 13.17
N ARG A 201 -3.71 -6.19 12.17
CA ARG A 201 -4.33 -7.51 12.37
C ARG A 201 -3.28 -8.52 12.84
N HIS A 202 -2.12 -8.54 12.18
CA HIS A 202 -1.02 -9.47 12.51
C HIS A 202 -0.53 -9.32 13.95
N GLU A 203 -0.48 -8.10 14.48
CA GLU A 203 -0.14 -7.83 15.89
C GLU A 203 -1.12 -8.52 16.86
N THR A 204 -2.41 -8.59 16.50
CA THR A 204 -3.45 -9.21 17.34
C THR A 204 -3.63 -10.71 17.09
N GLU A 205 -3.50 -11.14 15.85
CA GLU A 205 -3.69 -12.51 15.37
C GLU A 205 -2.57 -12.83 14.38
N PRO A 206 -1.44 -13.40 14.85
CA PRO A 206 -0.28 -13.67 14.00
C PRO A 206 -0.63 -14.57 12.82
N ILE A 207 -0.21 -14.14 11.64
CA ILE A 207 -0.53 -14.76 10.35
C ILE A 207 0.57 -15.75 9.95
N ASN A 208 1.77 -15.24 9.64
CA ASN A 208 2.98 -16.03 9.41
C ASN A 208 4.22 -15.16 9.60
N ALA A 209 5.40 -15.81 9.69
CA ALA A 209 6.67 -15.13 9.94
C ALA A 209 7.06 -14.13 8.84
N GLY A 210 6.69 -14.40 7.59
CA GLY A 210 6.97 -13.49 6.47
C GLY A 210 6.18 -12.19 6.55
N VAL A 211 4.91 -12.26 6.97
CA VAL A 211 4.10 -11.06 7.25
C VAL A 211 4.68 -10.27 8.42
N GLY A 212 5.06 -10.96 9.51
CA GLY A 212 5.71 -10.31 10.65
C GLY A 212 6.96 -9.54 10.23
N HIS A 213 7.85 -10.20 9.48
CA HIS A 213 9.05 -9.56 8.94
C HIS A 213 8.73 -8.30 8.12
N CYS A 214 7.81 -8.36 7.16
CA CYS A 214 7.46 -7.17 6.36
C CYS A 214 6.76 -6.06 7.14
N CYS A 215 6.08 -6.38 8.24
CA CYS A 215 5.44 -5.40 9.10
C CYS A 215 6.45 -4.65 9.99
N ASP A 216 7.43 -5.39 10.52
CA ASP A 216 8.38 -4.93 11.53
C ASP A 216 9.67 -4.31 10.95
N ASP A 217 10.09 -4.72 9.74
CA ASP A 217 11.40 -4.36 9.19
C ASP A 217 11.53 -2.87 8.83
N SER A 218 10.73 -2.37 7.88
CA SER A 218 10.81 -0.97 7.46
C SER A 218 9.50 -0.46 6.88
N TYR A 219 9.03 0.68 7.40
CA TYR A 219 7.85 1.35 6.84
C TYR A 219 8.03 1.74 5.37
N ALA A 220 9.21 2.25 5.01
CA ALA A 220 9.54 2.71 3.67
C ALA A 220 9.58 1.53 2.67
N PHE A 221 10.11 0.38 3.10
CA PHE A 221 10.25 -0.84 2.27
C PHE A 221 9.11 -1.85 2.45
N ARG A 222 8.10 -1.57 3.30
CA ARG A 222 6.98 -2.46 3.57
C ARG A 222 6.29 -2.95 2.30
N LYS A 223 5.95 -2.04 1.38
CA LYS A 223 5.27 -2.40 0.12
C LYS A 223 6.14 -3.30 -0.77
N PRO A 224 7.40 -2.94 -1.09
CA PRO A 224 8.33 -3.85 -1.77
C PRO A 224 8.49 -5.22 -1.09
N CYS A 225 8.64 -5.26 0.24
CA CYS A 225 8.74 -6.51 0.99
C CYS A 225 7.54 -7.41 0.73
N PHE A 226 6.33 -6.86 0.81
CA PHE A 226 5.10 -7.59 0.52
C PHE A 226 4.92 -7.98 -0.96
N ASP A 227 5.43 -7.17 -1.88
CA ASP A 227 5.43 -7.48 -3.32
C ASP A 227 6.36 -8.67 -3.64
N ASP A 228 7.45 -8.82 -2.88
CA ASP A 228 8.47 -9.84 -3.08
C ASP A 228 8.26 -11.06 -2.15
N LEU A 229 7.29 -10.99 -1.22
CA LEU A 229 6.94 -12.07 -0.30
C LEU A 229 6.53 -13.34 -1.06
N GLN A 230 7.04 -14.49 -0.62
CA GLN A 230 6.74 -15.79 -1.19
C GLN A 230 5.56 -16.46 -0.47
N VAL A 231 4.98 -17.48 -1.09
CA VAL A 231 3.96 -18.32 -0.46
C VAL A 231 4.56 -19.03 0.75
N ASP A 232 3.83 -19.04 1.86
CA ASP A 232 4.25 -19.70 3.09
C ASP A 232 4.31 -21.22 2.91
N GLY A 233 5.51 -21.79 2.91
CA GLY A 233 5.73 -23.22 2.79
C GLY A 233 5.34 -24.04 4.02
N THR A 234 5.04 -23.38 5.16
CA THR A 234 4.58 -24.04 6.39
C THR A 234 3.06 -24.12 6.48
N TYR A 235 2.35 -23.48 5.54
CA TYR A 235 0.89 -23.47 5.54
C TYR A 235 0.31 -24.84 5.23
N ILE A 236 -0.64 -25.29 6.06
CA ILE A 236 -1.37 -26.53 5.88
C ILE A 236 -2.82 -26.20 5.53
N SER A 237 -3.25 -26.57 4.32
CA SER A 237 -4.61 -26.34 3.86
C SER A 237 -5.64 -27.04 4.76
N PRO A 238 -6.64 -26.33 5.31
CA PRO A 238 -7.69 -26.96 6.09
C PRO A 238 -8.55 -27.86 5.17
N PRO A 239 -9.06 -28.99 5.69
CA PRO A 239 -9.95 -29.86 4.92
C PRO A 239 -11.24 -29.09 4.56
N LEU A 240 -11.60 -29.09 3.27
CA LEU A 240 -12.87 -28.53 2.81
C LEU A 240 -13.93 -29.60 2.73
N SER A 241 -15.11 -29.28 3.27
CA SER A 241 -16.35 -29.88 2.81
C SER A 241 -16.82 -29.05 1.62
N CYS A 242 -16.90 -29.68 0.44
CA CYS A 242 -17.37 -29.06 -0.79
C CYS A 242 -18.77 -28.43 -0.64
N ASP A 243 -19.57 -28.95 0.30
CA ASP A 243 -20.92 -28.50 0.62
C ASP A 243 -20.95 -27.14 1.37
N LYS A 244 -19.83 -26.70 1.95
CA LYS A 244 -19.74 -25.46 2.76
C LYS A 244 -19.07 -24.27 2.07
N VAL A 245 -18.33 -24.52 0.99
CA VAL A 245 -17.48 -23.51 0.32
C VAL A 245 -18.27 -22.65 -0.66
N ILE A 246 -19.32 -23.24 -1.20
CA ILE A 246 -20.13 -22.66 -2.25
C ILE A 246 -21.59 -22.79 -1.83
N ASN A 247 -22.07 -21.81 -1.07
CA ASN A 247 -23.51 -21.69 -0.80
C ASN A 247 -24.17 -20.96 -1.98
N LEU A 248 -24.06 -21.53 -3.19
CA LEU A 248 -24.70 -20.97 -4.39
C LEU A 248 -26.20 -21.21 -4.28
N LYS A 249 -26.90 -20.28 -3.65
CA LYS A 249 -28.36 -20.25 -3.61
C LYS A 249 -28.89 -19.49 -4.81
N GLU A 250 -30.19 -19.68 -5.10
CA GLU A 250 -30.93 -18.86 -6.07
C GLU A 250 -30.74 -17.35 -5.86
N ASP A 251 -30.44 -16.94 -4.62
CA ASP A 251 -30.14 -15.56 -4.24
C ASP A 251 -29.03 -14.91 -5.09
N LEU A 252 -28.05 -15.67 -5.60
CA LEU A 252 -27.02 -15.15 -6.50
C LEU A 252 -27.55 -14.71 -7.86
N CYS A 253 -28.64 -15.32 -8.33
CA CYS A 253 -29.30 -14.92 -9.58
C CYS A 253 -30.04 -13.59 -9.43
N LYS A 254 -30.33 -13.19 -8.19
CA LYS A 254 -31.00 -11.93 -7.82
C LYS A 254 -30.04 -10.92 -7.20
N ALA A 255 -28.77 -11.32 -6.98
CA ALA A 255 -27.77 -10.50 -6.33
C ALA A 255 -27.43 -9.27 -7.18
N GLN A 256 -27.20 -8.15 -6.52
CA GLN A 256 -26.63 -6.99 -7.19
C GLN A 256 -25.18 -7.30 -7.61
N GLU A 257 -24.67 -6.62 -8.64
CA GLU A 257 -23.30 -6.83 -9.14
C GLU A 257 -22.25 -6.85 -8.01
N GLN A 258 -22.38 -5.95 -7.03
CA GLN A 258 -21.44 -5.87 -5.91
C GLN A 258 -21.48 -7.08 -4.95
N GLU A 259 -22.67 -7.64 -4.73
CA GLU A 259 -22.86 -8.86 -3.92
C GLU A 259 -22.29 -10.08 -4.67
N PHE A 260 -22.58 -10.18 -5.97
CA PHE A 260 -22.00 -11.21 -6.83
C PHE A 260 -20.47 -11.16 -6.83
N GLN A 261 -19.87 -9.96 -6.93
CA GLN A 261 -18.43 -9.81 -6.82
C GLN A 261 -17.90 -10.27 -5.46
N THR A 262 -18.61 -9.99 -4.37
CA THR A 262 -18.20 -10.43 -3.02
C THR A 262 -18.20 -11.96 -2.90
N GLU A 263 -19.22 -12.64 -3.43
CA GLU A 263 -19.27 -14.11 -3.44
C GLU A 263 -18.20 -14.72 -4.33
N LYS A 264 -17.95 -14.12 -5.51
CA LYS A 264 -16.85 -14.51 -6.39
C LYS A 264 -15.49 -14.40 -5.70
N GLN A 265 -15.26 -13.31 -4.98
CA GLN A 265 -14.04 -13.10 -4.19
C GLN A 265 -13.92 -14.09 -3.03
N ARG A 266 -15.02 -14.38 -2.33
CA ARG A 266 -15.05 -15.41 -1.28
C ARG A 266 -14.66 -16.78 -1.85
N PHE A 267 -15.24 -17.16 -2.99
CA PHE A 267 -14.91 -18.41 -3.67
C PHE A 267 -13.42 -18.47 -4.06
N LEU A 268 -12.89 -17.41 -4.65
CA LEU A 268 -11.46 -17.31 -4.98
C LEU A 268 -10.55 -17.46 -3.75
N SER A 269 -10.90 -16.82 -2.62
CA SER A 269 -10.16 -16.94 -1.36
C SER A 269 -10.09 -18.40 -0.88
N HIS A 270 -11.21 -19.14 -0.97
CA HIS A 270 -11.23 -20.55 -0.62
C HIS A 270 -10.35 -21.40 -1.53
N LEU A 271 -10.37 -21.17 -2.85
CA LEU A 271 -9.51 -21.88 -3.81
C LEU A 271 -8.02 -21.67 -3.49
N VAL A 272 -7.63 -20.42 -3.24
CA VAL A 272 -6.25 -20.07 -2.91
C VAL A 272 -5.80 -20.73 -1.61
N LYS A 273 -6.67 -20.75 -0.58
CA LYS A 273 -6.41 -21.44 0.69
C LYS A 273 -6.26 -22.96 0.55
N GLN A 274 -6.74 -23.57 -0.53
CA GLN A 274 -6.56 -25.01 -0.77
C GLN A 274 -5.29 -25.33 -1.52
N LYS A 275 -5.01 -24.54 -2.55
CA LYS A 275 -3.89 -24.77 -3.47
C LYS A 275 -3.02 -23.52 -3.55
N PRO A 276 -2.40 -23.08 -2.45
CA PRO A 276 -1.70 -21.79 -2.40
C PRO A 276 -0.50 -21.70 -3.36
N HIS A 277 0.05 -22.84 -3.76
CA HIS A 277 1.14 -22.95 -4.74
C HIS A 277 0.67 -23.11 -6.19
N ALA A 278 -0.64 -23.11 -6.47
CA ALA A 278 -1.14 -23.14 -7.84
C ALA A 278 -0.81 -21.83 -8.57
N ALA A 279 -0.55 -21.91 -9.87
CA ALA A 279 -0.27 -20.74 -10.69
C ALA A 279 -1.49 -19.80 -10.74
N GLU A 280 -1.26 -18.48 -10.65
CA GLU A 280 -2.29 -17.43 -10.68
C GLU A 280 -3.30 -17.62 -11.84
N MET A 281 -2.80 -17.99 -13.03
CA MET A 281 -3.64 -18.22 -14.22
C MET A 281 -4.66 -19.35 -14.04
N LYS A 282 -4.37 -20.36 -13.20
CA LYS A 282 -5.33 -21.43 -12.91
C LYS A 282 -6.54 -20.87 -12.16
N PHE A 283 -6.32 -19.99 -11.19
CA PHE A 283 -7.41 -19.34 -10.45
C PHE A 283 -8.27 -18.46 -11.36
N GLN A 284 -7.65 -17.73 -12.30
CA GLN A 284 -8.38 -16.92 -13.26
C GLN A 284 -9.32 -17.76 -14.13
N SER A 285 -8.85 -18.89 -14.66
CA SER A 285 -9.69 -19.80 -15.45
C SER A 285 -10.92 -20.26 -14.65
N ILE A 286 -10.72 -20.74 -13.42
CA ILE A 286 -11.81 -21.25 -12.57
C ILE A 286 -12.83 -20.15 -12.27
N ILE A 287 -12.37 -18.92 -12.05
CA ILE A 287 -13.27 -17.81 -11.76
C ILE A 287 -14.10 -17.41 -12.98
N VAL A 288 -13.54 -17.50 -14.19
CA VAL A 288 -14.29 -17.33 -15.44
C VAL A 288 -15.32 -18.45 -15.61
N ASP A 289 -14.90 -19.70 -15.41
CA ASP A 289 -15.80 -20.85 -15.51
C ASP A 289 -16.93 -20.74 -14.47
N PHE A 290 -16.62 -20.26 -13.25
CA PHE A 290 -17.60 -20.05 -12.18
C PHE A 290 -18.63 -19.00 -12.58
N ALA A 291 -18.20 -17.88 -13.15
CA ALA A 291 -19.10 -16.85 -13.64
C ALA A 291 -20.03 -17.38 -14.74
N HIS A 292 -19.51 -18.17 -15.68
CA HIS A 292 -20.31 -18.83 -16.71
C HIS A 292 -21.27 -19.89 -16.15
N LEU A 293 -20.88 -20.61 -15.11
CA LEU A 293 -21.77 -21.55 -14.43
C LEU A 293 -22.94 -20.80 -13.78
N VAL A 294 -22.67 -19.70 -13.07
CA VAL A 294 -23.72 -18.89 -12.45
C VAL A 294 -24.65 -18.33 -13.51
N GLU A 295 -24.12 -17.75 -14.58
CA GLU A 295 -24.93 -17.23 -15.69
C GLU A 295 -25.84 -18.31 -16.29
N ARG A 296 -25.30 -19.49 -16.60
CA ARG A 296 -26.08 -20.62 -17.15
C ARG A 296 -27.15 -21.11 -16.19
N CYS A 297 -26.81 -21.29 -14.90
CA CYS A 297 -27.77 -21.78 -13.92
C CYS A 297 -28.85 -20.77 -13.57
N CYS A 298 -28.56 -19.47 -13.64
CA CYS A 298 -29.58 -18.42 -13.45
C CYS A 298 -30.57 -18.30 -14.61
N GLN A 299 -30.21 -18.82 -15.80
CA GLN A 299 -31.12 -18.91 -16.95
C GLN A 299 -31.90 -20.24 -17.00
N ALA A 300 -31.60 -21.19 -16.11
CA ALA A 300 -32.30 -22.47 -16.07
C ALA A 300 -33.71 -22.34 -15.48
N GLU A 301 -34.62 -23.22 -15.90
CA GLU A 301 -36.01 -23.26 -15.40
C GLU A 301 -36.08 -23.48 -13.88
N LYS A 302 -35.11 -24.21 -13.32
CA LYS A 302 -34.92 -24.41 -11.88
C LYS A 302 -33.45 -24.20 -11.52
N SER A 303 -33.09 -22.96 -11.23
CA SER A 303 -31.72 -22.55 -10.89
C SER A 303 -31.12 -23.37 -9.75
N GLU A 304 -31.88 -23.62 -8.69
CA GLU A 304 -31.44 -24.42 -7.52
C GLU A 304 -31.03 -25.85 -7.91
N MET A 305 -31.81 -26.50 -8.79
CA MET A 305 -31.47 -27.84 -9.29
C MET A 305 -30.23 -27.82 -10.20
N CYS A 306 -30.04 -26.74 -10.98
CA CYS A 306 -28.84 -26.57 -11.81
C CYS A 306 -27.58 -26.46 -10.93
N PHE A 307 -27.62 -25.60 -9.90
CA PHE A 307 -26.51 -25.46 -8.97
C PHE A 307 -26.21 -26.77 -8.23
N GLN A 308 -27.21 -27.46 -7.70
CA GLN A 308 -27.01 -28.74 -7.00
C GLN A 308 -26.32 -29.81 -7.89
N LYS A 309 -26.56 -29.78 -9.21
CA LYS A 309 -25.96 -30.72 -10.16
C LYS A 309 -24.55 -30.33 -10.58
N GLU A 310 -24.30 -29.05 -10.86
CA GLU A 310 -23.05 -28.57 -11.47
C GLU A 310 -21.97 -28.21 -10.45
N VAL A 311 -22.36 -27.79 -9.23
CA VAL A 311 -21.45 -27.30 -8.18
C VAL A 311 -20.55 -28.38 -7.57
N PRO A 312 -20.99 -29.64 -7.35
CA PRO A 312 -20.11 -30.71 -6.88
C PRO A 312 -18.93 -30.99 -7.82
N MET A 313 -19.03 -30.57 -9.09
CA MET A 313 -17.94 -30.72 -10.06
C MET A 313 -16.89 -29.60 -9.96
N PHE A 314 -17.18 -28.45 -9.36
CA PHE A 314 -16.30 -27.28 -9.41
C PHE A 314 -15.13 -27.29 -8.40
N PRO A 315 -15.33 -27.59 -7.10
CA PRO A 315 -14.25 -27.67 -6.11
C PRO A 315 -13.48 -29.01 -6.12
N CYS A 316 -14.10 -30.09 -6.62
CA CYS A 316 -13.50 -31.43 -6.62
C CYS A 316 -12.48 -31.65 -7.74
N LEU A 317 -12.45 -30.79 -8.77
CA LEU A 317 -11.54 -30.88 -9.94
C LEU A 317 -10.07 -30.58 -9.62
N PHE A 318 -9.72 -30.31 -8.36
CA PHE A 318 -8.34 -30.16 -7.88
C PHE A 318 -7.80 -31.39 -7.13
N SER A 319 -8.55 -32.50 -7.17
CA SER A 319 -8.07 -33.82 -6.74
C SER A 319 -7.26 -34.46 -7.86
#